data_AF-L8JTP9-F1
#
_entry.id   AF-L8JTP9-F1
#
_cell.length_a   1.000
_cell.length_b   1.000
_cell.length_c   1.000
_cell.angle_alpha   90.00
_cell.angle_beta   90.00
_cell.angle_gamma   90.00
#
_symmetry.space_group_name_H-M   'P 1'
#
loop_
_entity.id
_entity.type
_entity.pdbx_description
1 polymer ?
#
loop_
_entity_poly.entity_id
_entity_poly.type
_entity_poly.pdbx_seq_one_letter_code
_entity_poly.pdbx_strand_id
1 'polypeptide(L)'
;MDESPISYRRLINTTDLGLNLDIKHEKQLLGTILDEVSTEEHQAGRPLLSVLVQSKKNGQGDRFYKLCEQLGYGDWKDLKNDESFTEEHIRKCREFWQDEDNYKKYF
;
A
#
# COMPACT_ATOMS: atom_id res chain seq x y z
N MET A 1 6.30 2.35 18.92
CA MET A 1 5.08 2.57 18.12
C MET A 1 4.84 1.28 17.35
N ASP A 2 3.61 0.81 17.16
CA ASP A 2 3.37 -0.47 16.46
C ASP A 2 3.80 -0.32 14.99
N GLU A 3 5.01 -0.79 14.67
CA GLU A 3 5.69 -0.66 13.37
C GLU A 3 5.09 -1.57 12.30
N SER A 4 3.94 -2.20 12.55
CA SER A 4 3.31 -3.10 11.60
C SER A 4 2.44 -2.33 10.60
N PRO A 5 2.57 -2.58 9.28
CA PRO A 5 1.64 -2.07 8.27
C PRO A 5 0.16 -2.31 8.66
N ILE A 6 -0.71 -1.35 8.32
CA ILE A 6 -2.12 -1.34 8.73
C ILE A 6 -2.91 -2.43 7.99
N SER A 7 -3.87 -3.07 8.65
CA SER A 7 -4.75 -4.02 7.98
C SER A 7 -5.90 -3.33 7.26
N TYR A 8 -6.44 -3.96 6.21
CA TYR A 8 -7.64 -3.49 5.50
C TYR A 8 -8.78 -3.13 6.46
N ARG A 9 -9.02 -3.99 7.46
CA ARG A 9 -10.07 -3.78 8.47
C ARG A 9 -9.77 -2.59 9.37
N ARG A 10 -8.52 -2.42 9.79
CA ARG A 10 -8.13 -1.27 10.62
C ARG A 10 -8.22 0.02 9.81
N LEU A 11 -7.77 0.01 8.56
CA LEU A 11 -7.85 1.15 7.63
C LEU A 11 -9.28 1.64 7.47
N ILE A 12 -10.22 0.75 7.10
CA ILE A 12 -11.64 1.11 6.95
C ILE A 12 -12.19 1.72 8.24
N ASN A 13 -11.95 1.07 9.37
CA ASN A 13 -12.47 1.54 10.65
C ASN A 13 -11.90 2.91 11.06
N THR A 14 -10.63 3.18 10.78
CA THR A 14 -9.98 4.44 11.16
C THR A 14 -10.32 5.61 10.23
N THR A 15 -10.76 5.31 9.01
CA THR A 15 -11.08 6.31 7.97
C THR A 15 -12.59 6.49 7.77
N ASP A 16 -13.41 5.73 8.51
CA ASP A 16 -14.88 5.71 8.39
C ASP A 16 -15.37 5.52 6.94
N LEU A 17 -14.67 4.68 6.16
CA LEU A 17 -14.95 4.45 4.74
C LEU A 17 -16.30 3.76 4.46
N GLY A 18 -16.97 3.20 5.48
CA GLY A 18 -18.27 2.53 5.33
C GLY A 18 -18.25 1.23 4.52
N LEU A 19 -17.08 0.69 4.17
CA LEU A 19 -16.96 -0.53 3.36
C LEU A 19 -17.08 -1.81 4.20
N ASN A 20 -17.86 -2.75 3.71
CA ASN A 20 -18.04 -4.09 4.24
C ASN A 20 -17.11 -5.10 3.53
N LEU A 21 -16.07 -5.53 4.25
CA LEU A 21 -15.07 -6.48 3.73
C LEU A 21 -15.59 -7.90 3.46
N ASP A 22 -16.79 -8.25 3.95
CA ASP A 22 -17.43 -9.53 3.66
C ASP A 22 -18.09 -9.53 2.27
N ILE A 23 -18.34 -8.35 1.71
CA ILE A 23 -18.86 -8.18 0.35
C ILE A 23 -17.69 -8.12 -0.63
N LYS A 24 -17.62 -9.11 -1.53
CA LYS A 24 -16.53 -9.24 -2.51
C LYS A 24 -16.30 -7.97 -3.33
N HIS A 25 -17.37 -7.34 -3.80
CA HIS A 25 -17.29 -6.10 -4.58
C HIS A 25 -16.69 -4.97 -3.75
N GLU A 26 -17.13 -4.76 -2.52
CA GLU A 26 -16.62 -3.65 -1.68
C GLU A 26 -15.16 -3.86 -1.28
N LYS A 27 -14.77 -5.12 -1.05
CA LYS A 27 -13.35 -5.46 -0.90
C LYS A 27 -12.53 -5.14 -2.15
N GLN A 28 -13.07 -5.39 -3.35
CA GLN A 28 -12.42 -5.01 -4.60
C GLN A 28 -12.33 -3.49 -4.75
N LEU A 29 -13.37 -2.76 -4.35
CA LEU A 29 -13.39 -1.29 -4.38
C LEU A 29 -12.28 -0.71 -3.49
N LEU A 30 -12.11 -1.21 -2.26
CA LEU A 30 -11.03 -0.74 -1.38
C LEU A 30 -9.67 -0.87 -2.06
N GLY A 31 -9.37 -2.03 -2.66
CA GLY A 31 -8.08 -2.14 -3.33
C GLY A 31 -7.98 -1.25 -4.57
N THR A 32 -9.09 -0.89 -5.23
CA THR A 32 -9.04 0.03 -6.39
C THR A 32 -8.68 1.42 -5.94
N ILE A 33 -9.26 1.87 -4.84
CA ILE A 33 -8.87 3.12 -4.18
C ILE A 33 -7.38 3.10 -3.82
N LEU A 34 -6.87 1.98 -3.28
CA LEU A 34 -5.45 1.84 -2.95
C LEU A 34 -4.54 1.88 -4.19
N ASP A 35 -4.96 1.25 -5.29
CA ASP A 35 -4.21 1.28 -6.55
C ASP A 35 -4.19 2.70 -7.13
N GLU A 36 -5.32 3.39 -7.14
CA GLU A 36 -5.44 4.78 -7.62
C GLU A 36 -4.53 5.73 -6.83
N VAL A 37 -4.64 5.71 -5.50
CA VAL A 37 -3.78 6.53 -4.63
C VAL A 37 -2.30 6.22 -4.87
N SER A 38 -1.90 4.95 -4.86
CA SER A 38 -0.50 4.58 -5.10
C SER A 38 -0.01 4.93 -6.51
N THR A 39 -0.89 4.90 -7.51
CA THR A 39 -0.54 5.31 -8.88
C THR A 39 -0.27 6.81 -8.95
N GLU A 40 -1.10 7.63 -8.30
CA GLU A 40 -0.88 9.08 -8.20
C GLU A 40 0.43 9.39 -7.47
N GLU A 41 0.69 8.69 -6.35
CA GLU A 41 1.96 8.79 -5.63
C GLU A 41 3.16 8.49 -6.52
N HIS A 42 3.11 7.37 -7.26
CA HIS A 42 4.17 6.97 -8.17
C HIS A 42 4.40 8.00 -9.28
N GLN A 43 3.34 8.51 -9.90
CA GLN A 43 3.41 9.53 -10.94
C GLN A 43 4.02 10.84 -10.42
N ALA A 44 3.80 11.16 -9.14
CA ALA A 44 4.42 12.30 -8.46
C ALA A 44 5.86 12.02 -7.99
N GLY A 45 6.42 10.84 -8.26
CA GLY A 45 7.76 10.43 -7.82
C GLY A 45 7.85 10.10 -6.33
N ARG A 46 6.71 9.76 -5.70
CA ARG A 46 6.58 9.46 -4.27
C ARG A 46 6.36 7.95 -4.03
N PRO A 47 6.62 7.43 -2.81
CA PRO A 47 6.45 6.01 -2.52
C PRO A 47 4.99 5.54 -2.50
N LEU A 48 4.76 4.29 -2.89
CA LEU A 48 3.42 3.67 -2.91
C LEU A 48 2.85 3.51 -1.50
N LEU A 49 1.75 4.20 -1.18
CA LEU A 49 1.09 4.08 0.12
C LEU A 49 0.46 2.70 0.36
N SER A 50 0.05 2.00 -0.71
CA SER A 50 -0.51 0.65 -0.64
C SER A 50 0.45 -0.37 -0.03
N VAL A 51 1.77 -0.13 -0.03
CA VAL A 51 2.75 -1.00 0.65
C VAL A 51 2.54 -1.03 2.17
N LEU A 52 1.95 0.02 2.75
CA LEU A 52 1.66 0.10 4.17
C LEU A 52 0.35 -0.61 4.55
N VAL A 53 -0.38 -1.19 3.58
CA VAL A 53 -1.66 -1.87 3.82
C VAL A 53 -1.53 -3.36 3.56
N GLN A 54 -1.53 -4.19 4.60
CA GLN A 54 -1.28 -5.63 4.47
C GLN A 54 -2.26 -6.50 5.27
N SER A 55 -2.36 -7.79 4.91
CA SER A 55 -3.05 -8.76 5.77
C SER A 55 -2.10 -9.22 6.88
N LYS A 56 -2.55 -9.17 8.14
CA LYS A 56 -1.76 -9.68 9.29
C LYS A 56 -1.34 -11.14 9.15
N LYS A 57 -2.08 -11.95 8.40
CA LYS A 57 -1.83 -13.39 8.26
C LYS A 57 -0.94 -13.76 7.07
N ASN A 58 -1.03 -12.98 5.98
CA ASN A 58 -0.49 -13.40 4.69
C ASN A 58 0.46 -12.35 4.07
N GLY A 59 0.84 -11.31 4.83
CA GLY A 59 1.63 -10.20 4.32
C GLY A 59 0.90 -9.42 3.23
N GLN A 60 1.66 -8.96 2.23
CA GLN A 60 1.12 -8.25 1.08
C GLN A 60 0.33 -9.17 0.14
N GLY A 61 -0.81 -8.67 -0.34
CA GLY A 61 -1.65 -9.42 -1.28
C GLY A 61 -1.15 -9.32 -2.71
N ASP A 62 -1.49 -10.30 -3.56
CA ASP A 62 -1.13 -10.34 -4.99
C ASP A 62 -1.42 -9.03 -5.74
N ARG A 63 -2.45 -8.31 -5.31
CA ARG A 63 -2.84 -7.02 -5.90
C ARG A 63 -1.70 -5.99 -5.84
N PHE A 64 -1.00 -5.90 -4.71
CA PHE A 64 0.12 -4.97 -4.54
C PHE A 64 1.22 -5.25 -5.57
N TYR A 65 1.63 -6.51 -5.70
CA TYR A 65 2.68 -6.88 -6.66
C TYR A 65 2.25 -6.68 -8.12
N LYS A 66 0.97 -6.93 -8.45
CA LYS A 66 0.43 -6.63 -9.77
C LYS A 66 0.41 -5.14 -10.07
N LEU A 67 0.12 -4.29 -9.08
CA LEU A 67 0.27 -2.86 -9.23
C LEU A 67 1.74 -2.49 -9.49
N CYS A 68 2.68 -3.05 -8.74
CA CYS A 68 4.11 -2.83 -8.97
C CYS A 68 4.54 -3.24 -10.40
N GLU A 69 4.02 -4.37 -10.91
CA GLU A 69 4.25 -4.77 -12.30
C GLU A 69 3.69 -3.75 -13.30
N GLN A 70 2.45 -3.27 -13.10
CA GLN A 70 1.84 -2.24 -13.94
C GLN A 70 2.62 -0.92 -13.93
N LEU A 71 3.25 -0.58 -12.81
CA LEU A 71 4.09 0.60 -12.63
C LEU A 71 5.55 0.39 -13.09
N GLY A 72 5.90 -0.79 -13.60
CA GLY A 72 7.20 -1.06 -14.20
C GLY A 72 8.30 -1.51 -13.25
N TYR A 73 7.96 -1.99 -12.04
CA TYR A 73 8.94 -2.48 -11.07
C TYR A 73 9.50 -3.89 -11.39
N GLY A 74 8.80 -4.69 -12.19
CA GLY A 74 9.19 -6.07 -12.52
C GLY A 74 7.99 -7.04 -12.59
N ASP A 75 8.25 -8.32 -12.86
CA ASP A 75 7.21 -9.37 -12.87
C ASP A 75 6.63 -9.57 -11.47
N TRP A 76 5.31 -9.57 -11.34
CA TRP A 76 4.66 -9.59 -10.03
C TRP A 76 4.94 -10.85 -9.20
N LYS A 77 5.23 -12.00 -9.83
CA LYS A 77 5.54 -13.25 -9.11
C LYS A 77 6.95 -13.21 -8.57
N ASP A 78 7.88 -12.67 -9.34
CA ASP A 78 9.27 -12.48 -8.90
C ASP A 78 9.31 -11.49 -7.74
N LEU A 79 8.63 -10.35 -7.86
CA LEU A 79 8.51 -9.36 -6.78
C LEU A 79 7.87 -9.95 -5.52
N LYS A 80 6.90 -10.86 -5.67
CA LYS A 80 6.24 -11.53 -4.54
C LYS A 80 7.15 -12.53 -3.83
N ASN A 81 8.08 -13.16 -4.55
CA ASN A 81 9.03 -14.12 -3.99
C ASN A 81 10.27 -13.43 -3.41
N ASP A 82 10.47 -12.14 -3.70
CA ASP A 82 11.51 -11.32 -3.09
C ASP A 82 11.01 -10.71 -1.77
N GLU A 83 11.41 -11.33 -0.66
CA GLU A 83 11.07 -10.83 0.68
C GLU A 83 11.61 -9.41 0.93
N SER A 84 12.76 -9.08 0.36
CA SER A 84 13.41 -7.78 0.55
C SER A 84 12.68 -6.64 -0.18
N PHE A 85 12.00 -6.94 -1.28
CA PHE A 85 11.28 -5.95 -2.08
C PHE A 85 10.22 -5.21 -1.25
N THR A 86 9.39 -5.96 -0.52
CA THR A 86 8.31 -5.38 0.29
C THR A 86 8.87 -4.61 1.49
N GLU A 87 9.86 -5.15 2.18
CA GLU A 87 10.50 -4.50 3.32
C GLU A 87 11.15 -3.18 2.93
N GLU A 88 11.85 -3.15 1.79
CA GLU A 88 12.48 -1.94 1.27
C GLU A 88 11.44 -0.88 0.91
N HIS A 89 10.32 -1.27 0.28
CA HIS A 89 9.25 -0.32 -0.05
C HIS A 89 8.55 0.23 1.19
N ILE A 90 8.32 -0.60 2.22
CA ILE A 90 7.81 -0.13 3.52
C ILE A 90 8.76 0.89 4.12
N ARG A 91 10.07 0.59 4.14
CA ARG A 91 11.09 1.49 4.68
C ARG A 91 11.11 2.83 3.93
N LYS A 92 11.23 2.80 2.60
CA LYS A 92 11.22 4.01 1.75
C LYS A 92 9.96 4.85 1.95
N CYS A 93 8.80 4.20 2.05
CA CYS A 93 7.53 4.89 2.28
C CYS A 93 7.52 5.61 3.64
N ARG A 94 8.07 4.98 4.69
CA ARG A 94 8.17 5.62 6.00
C ARG A 94 9.18 6.75 6.02
N GLU A 95 10.39 6.52 5.51
CA GLU A 95 11.44 7.53 5.43
C GLU A 95 10.93 8.78 4.71
N PHE A 96 10.19 8.61 3.61
CA PHE A 96 9.63 9.74 2.87
C PHE A 96 8.56 10.51 3.65
N TRP A 97 7.58 9.82 4.25
CA TRP A 97 6.42 10.46 4.87
C TRP A 97 6.63 10.87 6.34
N GLN A 98 7.64 10.33 7.00
CA GLN A 98 8.07 10.76 8.34
C GLN A 98 9.09 11.90 8.30
N ASP A 99 9.68 12.18 7.13
CA ASP A 99 10.45 13.38 6.90
C ASP A 99 9.53 14.61 7.00
N GLU A 100 9.85 15.52 7.93
CA GLU A 100 8.99 16.68 8.21
C GLU A 100 8.88 17.63 7.01
N ASP A 101 9.92 17.76 6.20
CA ASP A 101 9.93 18.68 5.07
C ASP A 101 9.05 18.15 3.94
N ASN A 102 9.13 16.85 3.65
CA ASN A 102 8.19 16.18 2.76
C ASN A 102 6.76 16.26 3.27
N TYR A 103 6.54 16.00 4.56
CA TYR A 103 5.20 16.08 5.15
C TYR A 103 4.59 17.47 4.96
N LYS A 104 5.29 18.54 5.39
CA LYS A 104 4.84 19.94 5.25
C LYS A 104 4.66 20.39 3.79
N LYS A 105 5.38 19.77 2.85
CA LYS A 105 5.31 20.13 1.43
C LYS A 105 4.05 19.58 0.76
N TYR A 106 3.59 18.41 1.17
CA TYR A 106 2.50 17.69 0.52
C TYR A 106 1.22 17.60 1.37
N PHE A 107 1.27 17.97 2.65
CA PHE A 107 0.15 18.08 3.60
C PHE A 107 0.24 19.38 4.40
#